data_AF-A0A1I5DBS1-F1
#
_entry.id   AF-A0A1I5DBS1-F1
#
_cell.length_a   1.000
_cell.length_b   1.000
_cell.length_c   1.000
_cell.angle_alpha   90.00
_cell.angle_beta   90.00
_cell.angle_gamma   90.00
#
_symmetry.space_group_name_H-M   'P 1'
#
loop_
_entity.id
_entity.type
_entity.pdbx_description
1 polymer ?
#
loop_
_entity_poly.entity_id
_entity_poly.type
_entity_poly.pdbx_seq_one_letter_code
_entity_poly.pdbx_strand_id
1 'polypeptide(L)'
;MPDQPLDVPLLDLSAGSVDLTQAICDIESVSGNEKTLADAIELALASYPHLDVTRDGNTIVARTMQGRSRRVIVAGHIDTVPLNDNLPTRFETIDGRDYLWGRGTVDMKSGVAVQLKLAAELTAPAHDVTWMWYDNEEVASDINGLKLLAERRPDLFVGDFAILGEPTRGDIEGGCNGTLRVDITTTGLRAHSARSWVGDNAIHKAAPILDILAAYEPRSIEVDGLVYREGLNAVGISGGIAGNVIPDECTVQVNYRFAPSRSAAEAEAEVRELFAGFEVTLTDAADGARPGLDAPIAQEFLAAVGGRALPKYGWTDVARFSARGIPAVNFGPGDPLKAHADDERVALDEITGCEAALRSWLSGSSG
;
A
#
# COMPACT_ATOMS: atom_id res chain seq x y z
N MET A 1 31.86 22.19 -6.29
CA MET A 1 30.70 21.31 -6.53
C MET A 1 31.11 19.95 -6.04
N PRO A 2 30.38 19.31 -5.12
CA PRO A 2 30.66 17.91 -4.81
C PRO A 2 30.36 17.08 -6.07
N ASP A 3 31.20 16.10 -6.37
CA ASP A 3 31.06 15.19 -7.50
C ASP A 3 29.67 14.55 -7.51
N GLN A 4 28.88 14.80 -8.56
CA GLN A 4 27.67 14.01 -8.79
C GLN A 4 28.09 12.55 -9.05
N PRO A 5 27.51 11.55 -8.37
CA PRO A 5 27.72 10.17 -8.76
C PRO A 5 27.21 9.99 -10.19
N LEU A 6 28.11 9.61 -11.10
CA LEU A 6 27.92 9.61 -12.56
C LEU A 6 26.81 8.66 -13.08
N ASP A 7 26.17 7.88 -12.21
CA ASP A 7 25.21 6.82 -12.57
C ASP A 7 23.79 7.03 -12.00
N VAL A 8 23.48 8.16 -11.33
CA VAL A 8 22.12 8.41 -10.82
C VAL A 8 21.26 9.08 -11.90
N PRO A 9 20.09 8.51 -12.28
CA PRO A 9 19.18 9.15 -13.22
C PRO A 9 18.73 10.53 -12.72
N LEU A 10 18.70 11.52 -13.61
CA LEU A 10 18.18 12.86 -13.27
C LEU A 10 16.67 12.90 -13.43
N LEU A 11 15.96 13.27 -12.37
CA LEU A 11 14.52 13.53 -12.41
C LEU A 11 14.27 15.03 -12.60
N ASP A 12 13.59 15.40 -13.68
CA ASP A 12 13.11 16.76 -13.91
C ASP A 12 11.75 16.95 -13.22
N LEU A 13 11.77 17.48 -11.99
CA LEU A 13 10.52 17.73 -11.23
C LEU A 13 9.70 18.89 -11.79
N SER A 14 10.20 19.63 -12.80
CA SER A 14 9.43 20.66 -13.51
C SER A 14 8.57 20.08 -14.65
N ALA A 15 8.80 18.81 -15.02
CA ALA A 15 8.00 18.11 -16.03
C ALA A 15 6.52 17.95 -15.60
N GLY A 16 5.65 17.61 -16.55
CA GLY A 16 4.26 17.27 -16.24
C GLY A 16 4.18 16.00 -15.38
N SER A 17 3.14 15.85 -14.54
CA SER A 17 3.03 14.66 -13.69
C SER A 17 3.00 13.35 -14.48
N VAL A 18 2.47 13.35 -15.70
CA VAL A 18 2.48 12.18 -16.59
C VAL A 18 3.92 11.81 -17.00
N ASP A 19 4.70 12.78 -17.46
CA ASP A 19 6.09 12.56 -17.88
C ASP A 19 6.97 12.14 -16.70
N LEU A 20 6.76 12.78 -15.53
CA LEU A 20 7.45 12.41 -14.30
C LEU A 20 7.07 11.00 -13.84
N THR A 21 5.80 10.61 -14.00
CA THR A 21 5.33 9.23 -13.72
C THR A 21 6.09 8.24 -14.57
N GLN A 22 6.15 8.45 -15.89
CA GLN A 22 6.92 7.58 -16.79
C GLN A 22 8.39 7.51 -16.37
N ALA A 23 9.02 8.67 -16.10
CA ALA A 23 10.43 8.73 -15.74
C ALA A 23 10.76 7.89 -14.48
N ILE A 24 9.92 7.94 -13.44
CA ILE A 24 10.17 7.16 -12.22
C ILE A 24 9.70 5.70 -12.34
N CYS A 25 8.72 5.39 -13.19
CA CYS A 25 8.32 4.00 -13.47
C CYS A 25 9.43 3.25 -14.21
N ASP A 26 10.09 3.92 -15.16
CA ASP A 26 11.17 3.34 -15.97
C ASP A 26 12.48 3.15 -15.18
N ILE A 27 12.57 3.70 -13.96
CA ILE A 27 13.60 3.32 -12.99
C ILE A 27 13.06 2.12 -12.19
N GLU A 28 13.61 0.95 -12.47
CA GLU A 28 13.25 -0.28 -11.75
C GLU A 28 13.52 -0.13 -10.24
N SER A 29 12.55 -0.58 -9.45
CA SER A 29 12.57 -0.47 -7.99
C SER A 29 11.71 -1.56 -7.34
N VAL A 30 11.82 -2.81 -7.80
CA VAL A 30 11.20 -3.94 -7.09
C VAL A 30 11.68 -3.93 -5.64
N SER A 31 10.82 -4.32 -4.69
CA SER A 31 11.15 -4.27 -3.25
C SER A 31 12.53 -4.85 -2.94
N GLY A 32 13.35 -4.06 -2.25
CA GLY A 32 14.76 -4.31 -1.98
C GLY A 32 15.76 -3.76 -3.01
N ASN A 33 15.30 -3.23 -4.15
CA ASN A 33 16.14 -2.64 -5.21
C ASN A 33 15.84 -1.16 -5.51
N GLU A 34 15.24 -0.44 -4.56
CA GLU A 34 14.76 0.93 -4.72
C GLU A 34 15.87 1.99 -4.71
N LYS A 35 17.11 1.59 -4.40
CA LYS A 35 18.21 2.52 -4.11
C LYS A 35 18.41 3.54 -5.24
N THR A 36 18.38 3.11 -6.49
CA THR A 36 18.58 3.99 -7.65
C THR A 36 17.50 5.07 -7.74
N LEU A 37 16.23 4.69 -7.55
CA LEU A 37 15.12 5.65 -7.55
C LEU A 37 15.19 6.57 -6.32
N ALA A 38 15.52 6.03 -5.15
CA ALA A 38 15.69 6.80 -3.92
C ALA A 38 16.80 7.85 -4.05
N ASP A 39 17.94 7.49 -4.64
CA ASP A 39 19.05 8.41 -4.92
C ASP A 39 18.64 9.51 -5.91
N ALA A 40 17.88 9.16 -6.95
CA ALA A 40 17.38 10.10 -7.95
C ALA A 40 16.40 11.11 -7.33
N ILE A 41 15.52 10.65 -6.44
CA ILE A 41 14.57 11.49 -5.69
C ILE A 41 15.32 12.47 -4.76
N GLU A 42 16.26 11.98 -3.95
CA GLU A 42 17.04 12.82 -3.04
C GLU A 42 17.82 13.91 -3.80
N LEU A 43 18.50 13.53 -4.88
CA LEU A 43 19.27 14.45 -5.71
C LEU A 43 18.39 15.53 -6.33
N ALA A 44 17.20 15.17 -6.82
CA ALA A 44 16.27 16.11 -7.41
C ALA A 44 15.73 17.11 -6.38
N LEU A 45 15.33 16.63 -5.20
CA LEU A 45 14.78 17.46 -4.11
C LEU A 45 15.82 18.41 -3.50
N ALA A 46 17.10 18.03 -3.49
CA ALA A 46 18.19 18.87 -2.98
C ALA A 46 18.34 20.22 -3.73
N SER A 47 17.76 20.34 -4.93
CA SER A 47 17.76 21.59 -5.71
C SER A 47 16.70 22.61 -5.24
N TYR A 48 15.85 22.26 -4.28
CA TYR A 48 14.71 23.06 -3.84
C TYR A 48 14.92 23.59 -2.41
N PRO A 49 15.36 24.86 -2.24
CA PRO A 49 15.82 25.39 -0.94
C PRO A 49 14.70 25.61 0.09
N HIS A 50 13.43 25.52 -0.30
CA HIS A 50 12.28 25.58 0.62
C HIS A 50 12.00 24.25 1.31
N LEU A 51 12.72 23.17 0.94
CA LEU A 51 12.58 21.84 1.50
C LEU A 51 13.76 21.50 2.42
N ASP A 52 13.44 21.08 3.65
CA ASP A 52 14.38 20.41 4.56
C ASP A 52 14.35 18.90 4.27
N VAL A 53 15.37 18.40 3.58
CA VAL A 53 15.45 17.01 3.10
C VAL A 53 16.27 16.14 4.06
N THR A 54 15.71 14.99 4.44
CA THR A 54 16.34 13.97 5.28
C THR A 54 16.23 12.61 4.58
N ARG A 55 17.32 11.82 4.60
CA ARG A 55 17.40 10.45 4.08
C ARG A 55 17.64 9.47 5.23
N ASP A 56 16.91 8.35 5.24
CA ASP A 56 17.11 7.22 6.16
C ASP A 56 16.94 5.90 5.40
N GLY A 57 18.05 5.23 5.06
CA GLY A 57 18.02 4.11 4.11
C GLY A 57 17.53 4.57 2.73
N ASN A 58 16.52 3.89 2.18
CA ASN A 58 15.86 4.28 0.92
C ASN A 58 14.61 5.14 1.16
N THR A 59 14.32 5.52 2.41
CA THR A 59 13.24 6.45 2.72
C THR A 59 13.75 7.89 2.68
N ILE A 60 13.05 8.77 1.95
CA ILE A 60 13.30 10.20 1.82
C ILE A 60 12.16 10.95 2.48
N VAL A 61 12.48 11.95 3.30
CA VAL A 61 11.51 12.88 3.87
C VAL A 61 11.90 14.30 3.48
N ALA A 62 10.97 15.08 2.94
CA ALA A 62 11.15 16.50 2.68
C ALA A 62 10.09 17.33 3.42
N ARG A 63 10.50 18.37 4.14
CA ARG A 63 9.57 19.20 4.94
C ARG A 63 9.60 20.66 4.54
N THR A 64 8.43 21.30 4.56
CA THR A 64 8.37 22.76 4.63
C THR A 64 8.45 23.22 6.09
N MET A 65 9.07 24.38 6.29
CA MET A 65 9.34 24.96 7.62
C MET A 65 8.78 26.40 7.71
N GLN A 66 7.51 26.59 7.36
CA GLN A 66 6.88 27.92 7.28
C GLN A 66 6.19 28.34 8.58
N GLY A 67 6.04 27.43 9.54
CA GLY A 67 5.38 27.71 10.81
C GLY A 67 3.87 27.90 10.63
N ARG A 68 3.26 27.12 9.72
CA ARG A 68 1.80 27.11 9.54
C ARG A 68 1.13 26.51 10.77
N SER A 69 -0.15 26.82 10.98
CA SER A 69 -0.91 26.34 12.15
C SER A 69 -1.19 24.84 12.13
N ARG A 70 -1.11 24.20 10.96
CA ARG A 70 -1.34 22.78 10.75
C ARG A 70 -0.24 22.19 9.87
N ARG A 71 0.03 20.90 10.06
CA ARG A 71 0.94 20.11 9.23
C ARG A 71 0.24 18.91 8.64
N VAL A 72 0.48 18.66 7.35
CA VAL A 72 -0.05 17.51 6.62
C VAL A 72 1.09 16.62 6.17
N ILE A 73 0.88 15.31 6.20
CA ILE A 73 1.82 14.32 5.72
C ILE A 73 1.28 13.77 4.40
N VAL A 74 2.12 13.73 3.37
CA VAL A 74 1.79 13.06 2.11
C VAL A 74 2.86 12.00 1.87
N ALA A 75 2.45 10.74 1.84
CA ALA A 75 3.35 9.60 1.78
C ALA A 75 3.08 8.71 0.57
N GLY A 76 4.10 8.05 0.08
CA GLY A 76 3.98 7.05 -0.98
C GLY A 76 5.18 6.13 -1.08
N HIS A 77 4.93 4.85 -1.33
CA HIS A 77 6.02 3.91 -1.53
C HIS A 77 6.59 4.01 -2.94
N ILE A 78 7.89 3.79 -3.05
CA ILE A 78 8.63 3.85 -4.32
C ILE A 78 8.99 2.46 -4.83
N ASP A 79 8.77 1.41 -4.02
CA ASP A 79 8.95 0.05 -4.44
C ASP A 79 7.77 -0.47 -5.26
N THR A 80 7.98 -1.60 -5.95
CA THR A 80 6.93 -2.31 -6.68
C THR A 80 7.02 -3.80 -6.41
N VAL A 81 5.92 -4.53 -6.63
CA VAL A 81 5.96 -5.99 -6.79
C VAL A 81 6.85 -6.41 -7.99
N PRO A 82 7.25 -7.70 -8.09
CA PRO A 82 8.10 -8.17 -9.17
C PRO A 82 7.60 -7.80 -10.59
N LEU A 83 8.56 -7.58 -11.47
CA LEU A 83 8.30 -7.29 -12.88
C LEU A 83 7.75 -8.52 -13.61
N ASN A 84 6.99 -8.26 -14.67
CA ASN A 84 6.53 -9.27 -15.60
C ASN A 84 6.56 -8.74 -17.04
N ASP A 85 7.78 -8.48 -17.56
CA ASP A 85 8.03 -7.88 -18.88
C ASP A 85 7.21 -6.59 -19.14
N ASN A 86 6.95 -5.84 -18.07
CA ASN A 86 6.10 -4.66 -18.03
C ASN A 86 6.86 -3.35 -17.74
N LEU A 87 8.14 -3.36 -18.11
CA LEU A 87 9.00 -2.19 -18.27
C LEU A 87 9.81 -2.34 -19.59
N PRO A 88 10.15 -1.24 -20.28
CA PRO A 88 9.77 0.15 -19.96
C PRO A 88 8.27 0.39 -20.17
N THR A 89 7.77 1.46 -19.56
CA THR A 89 6.38 1.90 -19.72
C THR A 89 6.08 2.32 -21.16
N ARG A 90 4.80 2.29 -21.53
CA ARG A 90 4.34 2.77 -22.84
C ARG A 90 3.01 3.50 -22.73
N PHE A 91 2.81 4.47 -23.61
CA PHE A 91 1.51 5.09 -23.80
C PHE A 91 0.61 4.21 -24.68
N GLU A 92 -0.67 4.15 -24.35
CA GLU A 92 -1.67 3.45 -25.15
C GLU A 92 -3.03 4.16 -25.05
N THR A 93 -3.86 4.00 -26.07
CA THR A 93 -5.23 4.54 -26.10
C THR A 93 -6.22 3.38 -26.21
N ILE A 94 -7.17 3.30 -25.28
CA ILE A 94 -8.18 2.23 -25.22
C ILE A 94 -9.53 2.89 -25.10
N ASP A 95 -10.44 2.54 -26.02
CA ASP A 95 -11.80 3.09 -26.08
C ASP A 95 -11.83 4.63 -26.03
N GLY A 96 -10.81 5.28 -26.60
CA GLY A 96 -10.69 6.73 -26.67
C GLY A 96 -10.14 7.41 -25.41
N ARG A 97 -9.69 6.65 -24.40
CA ARG A 97 -9.01 7.16 -23.20
C ARG A 97 -7.54 6.80 -23.25
N ASP A 98 -6.69 7.75 -22.89
CA ASP A 98 -5.24 7.59 -22.88
C ASP A 98 -4.74 7.04 -21.53
N TYR A 99 -3.80 6.11 -21.62
CA TYR A 99 -3.22 5.41 -20.49
C TYR A 99 -1.69 5.40 -20.58
N LEU A 100 -1.06 5.32 -19.42
CA LEU A 100 0.32 4.88 -19.27
C LEU A 100 0.28 3.45 -18.73
N TRP A 101 0.79 2.50 -19.51
CA TRP A 101 0.91 1.09 -19.16
C TRP A 101 2.30 0.79 -18.63
N GLY A 102 2.37 -0.06 -17.60
CA GLY A 102 3.60 -0.62 -17.06
C GLY A 102 3.56 -0.78 -15.54
N ARG A 103 4.56 -1.48 -14.99
CA ARG A 103 4.65 -1.72 -13.54
C ARG A 103 4.81 -0.41 -12.77
N GLY A 104 4.03 -0.26 -11.71
CA GLY A 104 4.06 0.88 -10.80
C GLY A 104 3.24 2.07 -11.29
N THR A 105 2.69 2.02 -12.51
CA THR A 105 1.89 3.13 -13.06
C THR A 105 0.61 3.37 -12.26
N VAL A 106 0.02 2.34 -11.67
CA VAL A 106 -1.10 2.40 -10.73
C VAL A 106 -0.59 2.33 -9.29
N ASP A 107 0.30 1.39 -8.98
CA ASP A 107 0.70 1.07 -7.60
C ASP A 107 2.20 1.26 -7.32
N MET A 108 2.64 2.38 -6.80
CA MET A 108 1.87 3.63 -6.67
C MET A 108 2.62 4.85 -7.22
N LYS A 109 3.50 4.62 -8.20
CA LYS A 109 4.43 5.64 -8.69
C LYS A 109 3.74 6.83 -9.34
N SER A 110 2.57 6.68 -9.96
CA SER A 110 1.81 7.85 -10.42
C SER A 110 1.41 8.80 -9.29
N GLY A 111 1.02 8.27 -8.13
CA GLY A 111 0.84 9.05 -6.89
C GLY A 111 2.14 9.68 -6.41
N VAL A 112 3.25 8.94 -6.42
CA VAL A 112 4.59 9.47 -6.06
C VAL A 112 5.02 10.62 -6.97
N ALA A 113 4.79 10.52 -8.28
CA ALA A 113 5.13 11.58 -9.23
C ALA A 113 4.35 12.87 -8.93
N VAL A 114 3.06 12.76 -8.63
CA VAL A 114 2.25 13.90 -8.16
C VAL A 114 2.86 14.52 -6.90
N GLN A 115 3.26 13.70 -5.92
CA GLN A 115 3.91 14.18 -4.69
C GLN A 115 5.20 14.94 -4.98
N LEU A 116 6.09 14.37 -5.80
CA LEU A 116 7.37 14.98 -6.16
C LEU A 116 7.18 16.34 -6.86
N LYS A 117 6.25 16.42 -7.82
CA LYS A 117 5.93 17.66 -8.52
C LYS A 117 5.41 18.73 -7.56
N LEU A 118 4.47 18.37 -6.68
CA LEU A 118 3.90 19.31 -5.72
C LEU A 118 4.92 19.74 -4.66
N ALA A 119 5.80 18.85 -4.20
CA ALA A 119 6.89 19.20 -3.29
C ALA A 119 7.83 20.24 -3.91
N ALA A 120 8.16 20.08 -5.19
CA ALA A 120 9.00 21.01 -5.94
C ALA A 120 8.34 22.38 -6.15
N GLU A 121 7.04 22.41 -6.50
CA GLU A 121 6.37 23.65 -6.92
C GLU A 121 5.68 24.43 -5.78
N LEU A 122 5.20 23.76 -4.74
CA LEU A 122 4.50 24.40 -3.62
C LEU A 122 5.51 24.99 -2.63
N THR A 123 6.02 26.17 -2.97
CA THR A 123 6.95 26.94 -2.13
C THR A 123 6.27 27.68 -0.98
N ALA A 124 4.94 27.79 -0.97
CA ALA A 124 4.14 28.48 0.05
C ALA A 124 2.78 27.82 0.32
N PRO A 125 2.74 26.54 0.74
CA PRO A 125 1.49 25.83 1.00
C PRO A 125 0.70 26.42 2.17
N ALA A 126 -0.61 26.20 2.16
CA ALA A 126 -1.56 26.60 3.21
C ALA A 126 -1.31 25.87 4.54
N HIS A 127 -0.71 24.68 4.49
CA HIS A 127 -0.26 23.89 5.63
C HIS A 127 1.24 23.63 5.50
N ASP A 128 1.93 23.43 6.62
CA ASP A 128 3.27 22.85 6.51
C ASP A 128 3.12 21.41 6.00
N VAL A 129 3.99 20.99 5.08
CA VAL A 129 3.91 19.67 4.47
C VAL A 129 5.12 18.85 4.83
N THR A 130 4.90 17.58 5.17
CA THR A 130 5.93 16.54 5.25
C THR A 130 5.66 15.54 4.13
N TRP A 131 6.53 15.52 3.13
CA TRP A 131 6.51 14.56 2.05
C TRP A 131 7.36 13.35 2.45
N MET A 132 6.85 12.14 2.23
CA MET A 132 7.55 10.89 2.56
C MET A 132 7.53 9.92 1.37
N TRP A 133 8.70 9.57 0.87
CA TRP A 133 8.88 8.53 -0.14
C TRP A 133 9.62 7.37 0.50
N TYR A 134 9.01 6.19 0.55
CA TYR A 134 9.52 5.08 1.35
C TYR A 134 9.58 3.78 0.56
N ASP A 135 10.36 2.83 1.07
CA ASP A 135 10.66 1.55 0.43
C ASP A 135 10.01 0.37 1.15
N ASN A 136 10.02 -0.80 0.49
CA ASN A 136 9.60 -2.08 1.05
C ASN A 136 8.17 -2.08 1.62
N GLU A 137 7.20 -1.48 0.93
CA GLU A 137 5.79 -1.61 1.25
C GLU A 137 5.28 -3.02 0.94
N GLU A 138 5.67 -3.55 -0.22
CA GLU A 138 5.06 -4.73 -0.87
C GLU A 138 5.55 -6.08 -0.30
N VAL A 139 6.28 -6.03 0.81
CA VAL A 139 6.99 -7.17 1.41
C VAL A 139 6.72 -7.26 2.91
N ALA A 140 7.48 -8.09 3.62
CA ALA A 140 7.27 -8.31 5.04
C ALA A 140 7.35 -7.00 5.84
N SER A 141 6.39 -6.81 6.76
CA SER A 141 6.25 -5.53 7.47
C SER A 141 7.46 -5.18 8.35
N ASP A 142 8.37 -6.10 8.65
CA ASP A 142 9.58 -5.84 9.46
C ASP A 142 10.65 -5.02 8.73
N ILE A 143 10.62 -5.00 7.40
CA ILE A 143 11.53 -4.20 6.57
C ILE A 143 10.89 -2.96 5.94
N ASN A 144 9.59 -2.72 6.18
CA ASN A 144 8.87 -1.55 5.67
C ASN A 144 9.50 -0.22 6.11
N GLY A 145 9.75 0.67 5.14
CA GLY A 145 10.45 1.94 5.34
C GLY A 145 9.73 2.89 6.31
N LEU A 146 8.40 3.03 6.21
CA LEU A 146 7.64 3.87 7.15
C LEU A 146 7.68 3.32 8.57
N LYS A 147 7.56 2.01 8.75
CA LYS A 147 7.65 1.38 10.08
C LYS A 147 8.99 1.72 10.73
N LEU A 148 10.07 1.40 10.03
CA LEU A 148 11.43 1.59 10.55
C LEU A 148 11.74 3.07 10.80
N LEU A 149 11.33 3.95 9.89
CA LEU A 149 11.49 5.39 10.08
C LEU A 149 10.70 5.87 11.31
N ALA A 150 9.49 5.37 11.52
CA ALA A 150 8.66 5.82 12.64
C ALA A 150 9.18 5.34 14.00
N GLU A 151 9.96 4.26 14.04
CA GLU A 151 10.68 3.80 15.23
C GLU A 151 11.96 4.62 15.47
N ARG A 152 12.72 4.94 14.42
CA ARG A 152 14.00 5.67 14.50
C ARG A 152 13.85 7.18 14.65
N ARG A 153 12.84 7.75 14.00
CA ARG A 153 12.58 9.18 13.81
C ARG A 153 11.11 9.53 14.03
N PRO A 154 10.55 9.26 15.23
CA PRO A 154 9.17 9.61 15.54
C PRO A 154 8.88 11.12 15.41
N ASP A 155 9.91 11.98 15.48
CA ASP A 155 9.82 13.42 15.24
C ASP A 155 9.40 13.80 13.81
N LEU A 156 9.54 12.88 12.85
CA LEU A 156 9.10 13.08 11.47
C LEU A 156 7.62 12.71 11.28
N PHE A 157 7.01 11.98 12.22
CA PHE A 157 5.60 11.57 12.20
C PHE A 157 4.73 12.50 13.04
N VAL A 158 4.88 13.82 12.82
CA VAL A 158 4.08 14.86 13.48
C VAL A 158 3.25 15.56 12.41
N GLY A 159 1.94 15.40 12.47
CA GLY A 159 0.99 16.03 11.56
C GLY A 159 -0.45 15.90 12.05
N ASP A 160 -1.32 16.72 11.49
CA ASP A 160 -2.76 16.77 11.78
C ASP A 160 -3.56 15.86 10.83
N PHE A 161 -2.97 15.48 9.69
CA PHE A 161 -3.59 14.64 8.67
C PHE A 161 -2.54 13.96 7.80
N ALA A 162 -2.82 12.73 7.33
CA ALA A 162 -1.99 11.99 6.40
C ALA A 162 -2.77 11.59 5.14
N ILE A 163 -2.10 11.65 3.99
CA ILE A 163 -2.60 11.17 2.70
C ILE A 163 -1.58 10.18 2.16
N LEU A 164 -2.02 8.96 1.84
CA LEU A 164 -1.23 8.00 1.08
C LEU A 164 -1.65 8.03 -0.39
N GLY A 165 -0.67 8.14 -1.29
CA GLY A 165 -0.88 8.23 -2.75
C GLY A 165 -1.34 6.94 -3.44
N GLU A 166 -1.82 5.99 -2.66
CA GLU A 166 -2.39 4.70 -3.06
C GLU A 166 -3.48 4.85 -4.13
N PRO A 167 -3.61 3.92 -5.09
CA PRO A 167 -4.57 4.03 -6.16
C PRO A 167 -6.01 3.97 -5.64
N THR A 168 -6.82 4.97 -6.02
CA THR A 168 -8.24 5.11 -5.64
C THR A 168 -9.10 5.67 -6.78
N ARG A 169 -8.60 5.72 -8.03
CA ARG A 169 -9.21 6.43 -9.17
C ARG A 169 -9.45 7.93 -8.91
N GLY A 170 -8.70 8.52 -7.97
CA GLY A 170 -8.93 9.89 -7.50
C GLY A 170 -10.16 10.05 -6.59
N ASP A 171 -10.79 8.97 -6.14
CA ASP A 171 -11.73 9.01 -5.01
C ASP A 171 -10.95 9.06 -3.68
N ILE A 172 -11.61 9.45 -2.59
CA ILE A 172 -11.00 9.39 -1.24
C ILE A 172 -11.41 8.07 -0.59
N GLU A 173 -10.43 7.23 -0.27
CA GLU A 173 -10.69 6.02 0.49
C GLU A 173 -10.25 6.18 1.95
N GLY A 174 -11.24 6.24 2.85
CA GLY A 174 -11.02 6.41 4.28
C GLY A 174 -10.53 5.12 4.94
N GLY A 175 -9.53 5.24 5.81
CA GLY A 175 -9.05 4.13 6.64
C GLY A 175 -8.51 2.95 5.81
N CYS A 176 -8.55 1.75 6.39
CA CYS A 176 -8.25 0.48 5.73
C CYS A 176 -8.75 -0.70 6.58
N ASN A 177 -9.02 -1.84 5.95
CA ASN A 177 -9.22 -3.09 6.70
C ASN A 177 -7.92 -3.52 7.37
N GLY A 178 -8.04 -4.21 8.49
CA GLY A 178 -6.93 -4.95 9.08
C GLY A 178 -6.59 -6.20 8.25
N THR A 179 -5.41 -6.75 8.48
CA THR A 179 -4.95 -7.99 7.82
C THR A 179 -4.40 -8.96 8.85
N LEU A 180 -4.73 -10.24 8.65
CA LEU A 180 -4.21 -11.37 9.41
C LEU A 180 -3.85 -12.46 8.41
N ARG A 181 -2.69 -13.08 8.57
CA ARG A 181 -2.30 -14.30 7.84
C ARG A 181 -2.01 -15.40 8.84
N VAL A 182 -2.61 -16.56 8.62
CA VAL A 182 -2.36 -17.75 9.43
C VAL A 182 -2.07 -18.95 8.53
N ASP A 183 -1.21 -19.83 9.01
CA ASP A 183 -1.00 -21.15 8.44
C ASP A 183 -1.78 -22.17 9.28
N ILE A 184 -2.60 -22.97 8.61
CA ILE A 184 -3.38 -24.05 9.22
C ILE A 184 -2.80 -25.38 8.75
N THR A 185 -2.19 -26.12 9.68
CA THR A 185 -1.43 -27.33 9.36
C THR A 185 -2.20 -28.58 9.74
N THR A 186 -2.15 -29.57 8.86
CA THR A 186 -2.62 -30.93 9.11
C THR A 186 -1.46 -31.90 9.00
N THR A 187 -1.41 -32.87 9.90
CA THR A 187 -0.36 -33.89 9.94
C THR A 187 -0.93 -35.29 9.74
N GLY A 188 -0.09 -36.18 9.24
CA GLY A 188 -0.43 -37.55 8.88
C GLY A 188 0.77 -38.48 8.99
N LEU A 189 0.77 -39.54 8.20
CA LEU A 189 1.79 -40.58 8.21
C LEU A 189 2.09 -41.02 6.78
N ARG A 190 3.38 -40.94 6.40
CA ARG A 190 3.84 -41.37 5.08
C ARG A 190 3.59 -42.86 4.88
N ALA A 191 3.12 -43.19 3.68
CA ALA A 191 3.02 -44.56 3.21
C ALA A 191 3.20 -44.62 1.70
N HIS A 192 3.55 -45.79 1.19
CA HIS A 192 3.45 -46.03 -0.24
C HIS A 192 1.97 -45.93 -0.66
N SER A 193 1.65 -45.13 -1.67
CA SER A 193 0.28 -44.88 -2.14
C SER A 193 -0.54 -46.15 -2.39
N ALA A 194 0.07 -47.20 -2.97
CA ALA A 194 -0.56 -48.51 -3.18
C ALA A 194 -0.90 -49.30 -1.88
N ARG A 195 -0.47 -48.82 -0.71
CA ARG A 195 -0.76 -49.38 0.62
C ARG A 195 -1.20 -48.28 1.58
N SER A 196 -2.03 -47.36 1.09
CA SER A 196 -2.44 -46.16 1.82
C SER A 196 -3.04 -46.44 3.21
N TRP A 197 -3.61 -47.63 3.44
CA TRP A 197 -4.18 -48.04 4.74
C TRP A 197 -3.16 -48.16 5.89
N VAL A 198 -1.85 -48.16 5.61
CA VAL A 198 -0.82 -48.06 6.67
C VAL A 198 -0.33 -46.63 6.91
N GLY A 199 -0.85 -45.66 6.16
CA GLY A 199 -0.56 -44.24 6.30
C GLY A 199 -1.79 -43.45 6.72
N ASP A 200 -1.61 -42.14 6.76
CA ASP A 200 -2.65 -41.18 7.12
C ASP A 200 -2.43 -39.90 6.30
N ASN A 201 -3.40 -39.53 5.47
CA ASN A 201 -3.19 -38.55 4.41
C ASN A 201 -3.48 -37.13 4.91
N ALA A 202 -2.42 -36.34 5.12
CA ALA A 202 -2.55 -34.96 5.59
C ALA A 202 -3.35 -34.07 4.62
N ILE A 203 -3.14 -34.19 3.30
CA ILE A 203 -3.90 -33.42 2.32
C ILE A 203 -5.40 -33.73 2.42
N HIS A 204 -5.79 -35.00 2.62
CA HIS A 204 -7.21 -35.34 2.79
C HIS A 204 -7.80 -34.72 4.08
N LYS A 205 -6.99 -34.60 5.14
CA LYS A 205 -7.41 -33.94 6.39
C LYS A 205 -7.57 -32.44 6.26
N ALA A 206 -7.04 -31.81 5.20
CA ALA A 206 -7.26 -30.39 4.93
C ALA A 206 -8.67 -30.09 4.35
N ALA A 207 -9.42 -31.12 3.93
CA ALA A 207 -10.75 -30.92 3.35
C ALA A 207 -11.72 -30.10 4.24
N PRO A 208 -11.84 -30.35 5.57
CA PRO A 208 -12.73 -29.55 6.42
C PRO A 208 -12.27 -28.09 6.57
N ILE A 209 -10.97 -27.79 6.45
CA ILE A 209 -10.47 -26.41 6.46
C ILE A 209 -11.01 -25.67 5.23
N LEU A 210 -10.93 -26.31 4.06
CA LEU A 210 -11.44 -25.75 2.82
C LEU A 210 -12.96 -25.63 2.83
N ASP A 211 -13.68 -26.59 3.44
CA ASP A 211 -15.13 -26.52 3.61
C ASP A 211 -15.55 -25.32 4.48
N ILE A 212 -14.85 -25.06 5.59
CA ILE A 212 -15.07 -23.88 6.44
C ILE A 212 -14.88 -22.59 5.64
N LEU A 213 -13.80 -22.49 4.87
CA LEU A 213 -13.48 -21.31 4.07
C LEU A 213 -14.50 -21.11 2.94
N ALA A 214 -14.89 -22.19 2.26
CA ALA A 214 -15.87 -22.12 1.17
C ALA A 214 -17.28 -21.75 1.65
N ALA A 215 -17.63 -22.09 2.89
CA ALA A 215 -18.90 -21.75 3.52
C ALA A 215 -18.88 -20.39 4.23
N TYR A 216 -17.72 -19.72 4.34
CA TYR A 216 -17.61 -18.45 5.05
C TYR A 216 -18.37 -17.34 4.33
N GLU A 217 -19.34 -16.73 5.03
CA GLU A 217 -20.08 -15.57 4.54
C GLU A 217 -19.43 -14.28 5.08
N PRO A 218 -18.81 -13.46 4.22
CA PRO A 218 -18.12 -12.26 4.70
C PRO A 218 -19.09 -11.20 5.21
N ARG A 219 -18.74 -10.57 6.33
CA ARG A 219 -19.54 -9.51 6.94
C ARG A 219 -19.30 -8.17 6.26
N SER A 220 -20.32 -7.32 6.29
CA SER A 220 -20.23 -5.89 5.97
C SER A 220 -20.52 -5.09 7.22
N ILE A 221 -19.53 -4.33 7.68
CA ILE A 221 -19.58 -3.59 8.95
C ILE A 221 -19.51 -2.09 8.65
N GLU A 222 -20.49 -1.33 9.12
CA GLU A 222 -20.43 0.12 9.07
C GLU A 222 -19.48 0.64 10.16
N VAL A 223 -18.50 1.45 9.75
CA VAL A 223 -17.54 2.13 10.63
C VAL A 223 -17.49 3.59 10.22
N ASP A 224 -17.96 4.45 11.12
CA ASP A 224 -17.91 5.91 11.00
C ASP A 224 -18.44 6.43 9.63
N GLY A 225 -19.54 5.82 9.16
CA GLY A 225 -20.25 6.20 7.92
C GLY A 225 -19.80 5.48 6.64
N LEU A 226 -18.80 4.59 6.72
CA LEU A 226 -18.34 3.77 5.59
C LEU A 226 -18.57 2.28 5.86
N VAL A 227 -18.91 1.51 4.83
CA VAL A 227 -19.21 0.07 4.96
C VAL A 227 -18.01 -0.78 4.53
N TYR A 228 -17.30 -1.35 5.50
CA TYR A 228 -16.15 -2.22 5.26
C TYR A 228 -16.59 -3.66 5.09
N ARG A 229 -16.20 -4.29 3.98
CA ARG A 229 -16.43 -5.70 3.72
C ARG A 229 -15.21 -6.50 4.17
N GLU A 230 -15.46 -7.52 4.96
CA GLU A 230 -14.44 -8.48 5.40
C GLU A 230 -14.20 -9.55 4.33
N GLY A 231 -13.17 -10.38 4.50
CA GLY A 231 -12.94 -11.53 3.64
C GLY A 231 -11.96 -12.51 4.26
N LEU A 232 -12.31 -13.80 4.27
CA LEU A 232 -11.48 -14.88 4.77
C LEU A 232 -11.28 -15.90 3.66
N ASN A 233 -10.04 -16.07 3.20
CA ASN A 233 -9.75 -16.85 1.98
C ASN A 233 -8.54 -17.74 2.17
N ALA A 234 -8.57 -18.96 1.60
CA ALA A 234 -7.35 -19.71 1.32
C ALA A 234 -6.58 -19.01 0.19
N VAL A 235 -5.34 -18.63 0.46
CA VAL A 235 -4.45 -17.95 -0.51
C VAL A 235 -3.28 -18.82 -0.94
N GLY A 236 -3.09 -19.96 -0.28
CA GLY A 236 -2.08 -20.96 -0.64
C GLY A 236 -2.41 -22.31 -0.02
N ILE A 237 -2.02 -23.38 -0.69
CA ILE A 237 -2.06 -24.73 -0.14
C ILE A 237 -0.85 -25.51 -0.64
N SER A 238 -0.14 -26.16 0.27
CA SER A 238 1.05 -26.95 -0.05
C SER A 238 1.04 -28.27 0.73
N GLY A 239 1.58 -29.32 0.12
CA GLY A 239 1.63 -30.65 0.71
C GLY A 239 2.06 -31.71 -0.30
N GLY A 240 2.67 -32.78 0.22
CA GLY A 240 3.19 -33.87 -0.61
C GLY A 240 4.58 -33.66 -1.17
N ILE A 241 5.26 -34.79 -1.40
CA ILE A 241 6.68 -34.83 -1.78
C ILE A 241 6.93 -35.58 -3.10
N ALA A 242 6.07 -36.55 -3.43
CA ALA A 242 6.24 -37.46 -4.56
C ALA A 242 4.89 -38.08 -4.93
N GLY A 243 4.68 -38.33 -6.23
CA GLY A 243 3.40 -38.84 -6.76
C GLY A 243 3.00 -40.25 -6.29
N ASN A 244 3.88 -40.98 -5.60
CA ASN A 244 3.63 -42.33 -5.08
C ASN A 244 3.68 -42.43 -3.54
N VAL A 245 3.74 -41.30 -2.82
CA VAL A 245 3.82 -41.26 -1.36
C VAL A 245 2.60 -40.53 -0.79
N ILE A 246 1.96 -41.13 0.23
CA ILE A 246 0.93 -40.46 1.03
C ILE A 246 1.58 -39.31 1.81
N PRO A 247 1.07 -38.07 1.69
CA PRO A 247 1.63 -36.90 2.37
C PRO A 247 1.38 -36.96 3.88
N ASP A 248 2.40 -36.67 4.66
CA ASP A 248 2.35 -36.56 6.12
C ASP A 248 2.15 -35.13 6.63
N GLU A 249 2.20 -34.14 5.75
CA GLU A 249 1.96 -32.73 6.08
C GLU A 249 1.21 -32.03 4.94
N CYS A 250 0.30 -31.13 5.31
CA CYS A 250 -0.32 -30.18 4.40
C CYS A 250 -0.63 -28.88 5.16
N THR A 251 -0.25 -27.75 4.57
CA THR A 251 -0.48 -26.40 5.10
C THR A 251 -1.43 -25.64 4.20
N VAL A 252 -2.49 -25.08 4.77
CA VAL A 252 -3.39 -24.13 4.11
C VAL A 252 -3.07 -22.74 4.66
N GLN A 253 -2.64 -21.83 3.78
CA GLN A 253 -2.40 -20.44 4.11
C GLN A 253 -3.71 -19.66 3.97
N VAL A 254 -4.12 -18.99 5.04
CA VAL A 254 -5.38 -18.24 5.11
C VAL A 254 -5.08 -16.77 5.32
N ASN A 255 -5.69 -15.91 4.49
CA ASN A 255 -5.69 -14.46 4.68
C ASN A 255 -7.06 -13.99 5.13
N TYR A 256 -7.09 -13.24 6.22
CA TYR A 256 -8.29 -12.60 6.76
C TYR A 256 -8.15 -11.07 6.68
N ARG A 257 -9.10 -10.43 6.00
CA ARG A 257 -9.31 -8.99 5.99
C ARG A 257 -10.49 -8.67 6.90
N PHE A 258 -10.26 -7.88 7.94
CA PHE A 258 -11.27 -7.57 8.96
C PHE A 258 -11.52 -6.07 9.05
N ALA A 259 -12.76 -5.69 9.40
CA ALA A 259 -13.14 -4.29 9.48
C ALA A 259 -12.33 -3.54 10.56
N PRO A 260 -12.05 -2.23 10.39
CA PRO A 260 -11.27 -1.43 11.34
C PRO A 260 -11.97 -1.17 12.69
N SER A 261 -13.16 -1.72 12.89
CA SER A 261 -13.81 -1.80 14.20
C SER A 261 -13.24 -2.88 15.11
N ARG A 262 -12.44 -3.80 14.55
CA ARG A 262 -11.85 -4.94 15.26
C ARG A 262 -10.33 -4.79 15.31
N SER A 263 -9.72 -5.21 16.42
CA SER A 263 -8.27 -5.34 16.56
C SER A 263 -7.75 -6.65 15.96
N ALA A 264 -6.48 -6.70 15.61
CA ALA A 264 -5.79 -7.90 15.14
C ALA A 264 -5.87 -9.05 16.15
N ALA A 265 -5.84 -8.75 17.46
CA ALA A 265 -5.98 -9.74 18.52
C ALA A 265 -7.39 -10.37 18.56
N GLU A 266 -8.44 -9.57 18.39
CA GLU A 266 -9.81 -10.08 18.29
C GLU A 266 -10.01 -10.87 16.99
N ALA A 267 -9.41 -10.43 15.88
CA ALA A 267 -9.45 -11.14 14.61
C ALA A 267 -8.73 -12.50 14.69
N GLU A 268 -7.58 -12.56 15.36
CA GLU A 268 -6.86 -13.81 15.62
C GLU A 268 -7.69 -14.76 16.48
N ALA A 269 -8.32 -14.26 17.54
CA ALA A 269 -9.18 -15.06 18.40
C ALA A 269 -10.35 -15.69 17.62
N GLU A 270 -11.00 -14.91 16.74
CA GLU A 270 -12.08 -15.38 15.88
C GLU A 270 -11.60 -16.47 14.91
N VAL A 271 -10.44 -16.29 14.28
CA VAL A 271 -9.85 -17.29 13.37
C VAL A 271 -9.50 -18.57 14.13
N ARG A 272 -8.94 -18.48 15.34
CA ARG A 272 -8.64 -19.66 16.19
C ARG A 272 -9.90 -20.40 16.61
N GLU A 273 -10.99 -19.69 16.88
CA GLU A 273 -12.28 -20.29 17.19
C GLU A 273 -12.88 -20.99 15.96
N LEU A 274 -12.84 -20.34 14.79
CA LEU A 274 -13.37 -20.87 13.54
C LEU A 274 -12.66 -22.17 13.12
N PHE A 275 -11.36 -22.27 13.35
CA PHE A 275 -10.54 -23.44 13.06
C PHE A 275 -10.21 -24.26 14.32
N ALA A 276 -11.08 -24.25 15.33
CA ALA A 276 -10.89 -25.03 16.54
C ALA A 276 -10.65 -26.53 16.21
N GLY A 277 -9.58 -27.08 16.78
CA GLY A 277 -9.15 -28.46 16.51
C GLY A 277 -8.06 -28.61 15.44
N PHE A 278 -7.69 -27.53 14.76
CA PHE A 278 -6.52 -27.48 13.89
C PHE A 278 -5.35 -26.74 14.54
N GLU A 279 -4.13 -27.02 14.07
CA GLU A 279 -2.95 -26.24 14.42
C GLU A 279 -2.96 -24.94 13.62
N VAL A 280 -3.08 -23.80 14.30
CA VAL A 280 -3.12 -22.47 13.69
C VAL A 280 -1.89 -21.68 14.12
N THR A 281 -1.03 -21.36 13.16
CA THR A 281 0.18 -20.55 13.36
C THR A 281 -0.05 -19.16 12.78
N LEU A 282 0.07 -18.12 13.60
CA LEU A 282 0.02 -16.74 13.13
C LEU A 282 1.31 -16.39 12.40
N THR A 283 1.22 -15.92 11.16
CA THR A 283 2.39 -15.54 10.36
C THR A 283 2.51 -14.04 10.16
N ASP A 284 1.39 -13.32 10.12
CA ASP A 284 1.37 -11.86 10.03
C ASP A 284 0.07 -11.27 10.60
N ALA A 285 0.13 -10.08 11.18
CA ALA A 285 -1.02 -9.39 11.76
C ALA A 285 -0.80 -7.88 11.80
N ALA A 286 -1.79 -7.12 11.31
CA ALA A 286 -1.83 -5.68 11.45
C ALA A 286 -3.27 -5.19 11.64
N ASP A 287 -3.45 -4.25 12.57
CA ASP A 287 -4.71 -3.53 12.75
C ASP A 287 -5.09 -2.76 11.48
N GLY A 288 -6.39 -2.56 11.30
CA GLY A 288 -6.92 -1.64 10.30
C GLY A 288 -6.85 -0.19 10.77
N ALA A 289 -7.20 0.73 9.89
CA ALA A 289 -7.36 2.14 10.20
C ALA A 289 -8.83 2.53 10.11
N ARG A 290 -9.35 3.21 11.13
CA ARG A 290 -10.67 3.84 11.02
C ARG A 290 -10.62 5.00 10.01
N PRO A 291 -11.75 5.40 9.39
CA PRO A 291 -11.76 6.42 8.34
C PRO A 291 -11.09 7.74 8.71
N GLY A 292 -11.25 8.20 9.96
CA GLY A 292 -10.73 9.49 10.42
C GLY A 292 -11.31 10.71 9.69
N LEU A 293 -12.44 10.53 8.98
CA LEU A 293 -13.01 11.55 8.11
C LEU A 293 -13.75 12.64 8.89
N ASP A 294 -14.09 12.44 10.16
CA ASP A 294 -14.72 13.43 11.02
C ASP A 294 -13.77 14.58 11.43
N ALA A 295 -12.46 14.41 11.23
CA ALA A 295 -11.48 15.46 11.46
C ALA A 295 -11.74 16.69 10.55
N PRO A 296 -11.71 17.93 11.08
CA PRO A 296 -11.98 19.13 10.28
C PRO A 296 -11.10 19.25 9.03
N ILE A 297 -9.82 18.91 9.14
CA ILE A 297 -8.88 18.93 8.01
C ILE A 297 -9.18 17.86 6.96
N ALA A 298 -9.70 16.69 7.36
CA ALA A 298 -10.15 15.66 6.44
C ALA A 298 -11.41 16.12 5.68
N GLN A 299 -12.34 16.80 6.36
CA GLN A 299 -13.52 17.40 5.74
C GLN A 299 -13.16 18.52 4.75
N GLU A 300 -12.15 19.35 5.06
CA GLU A 300 -11.61 20.33 4.12
C GLU A 300 -11.02 19.66 2.87
N PHE A 301 -10.30 18.55 3.04
CA PHE A 301 -9.75 17.77 1.92
C PHE A 301 -10.86 17.14 1.06
N LEU A 302 -11.85 16.51 1.69
CA LEU A 302 -13.05 15.97 1.04
C LEU A 302 -13.77 17.03 0.20
N ALA A 303 -13.93 18.25 0.74
CA ALA A 303 -14.56 19.35 0.02
C ALA A 303 -13.72 19.83 -1.18
N ALA A 304 -12.39 19.81 -1.07
CA ALA A 304 -11.49 20.27 -2.12
C ALA A 304 -11.35 19.27 -3.28
N VAL A 305 -11.25 17.98 -2.98
CA VAL A 305 -11.22 16.91 -4.00
C VAL A 305 -12.60 16.74 -4.65
N GLY A 306 -13.66 16.87 -3.85
CA GLY A 306 -15.00 16.48 -4.26
C GLY A 306 -15.19 14.96 -4.24
N GLY A 307 -16.33 14.50 -4.75
CA GLY A 307 -16.66 13.08 -4.77
C GLY A 307 -17.21 12.54 -3.45
N ARG A 308 -17.21 11.21 -3.32
CA ARG A 308 -17.71 10.50 -2.13
C ARG A 308 -16.56 9.76 -1.46
N ALA A 309 -16.54 9.76 -0.15
CA ALA A 309 -15.66 8.88 0.59
C ALA A 309 -16.05 7.41 0.36
N LEU A 310 -15.06 6.56 0.16
CA LEU A 310 -15.19 5.12 -0.01
C LEU A 310 -14.38 4.38 1.08
N PRO A 311 -14.74 3.13 1.41
CA PRO A 311 -13.91 2.29 2.27
C PRO A 311 -12.71 1.72 1.50
N LYS A 312 -11.51 1.76 2.07
CA LYS A 312 -10.36 0.96 1.58
C LYS A 312 -10.49 -0.46 2.11
N TYR A 313 -10.72 -1.44 1.24
CA TYR A 313 -10.84 -2.85 1.63
C TYR A 313 -9.50 -3.58 1.76
N GLY A 314 -8.46 -3.05 1.12
CA GLY A 314 -7.08 -3.49 1.33
C GLY A 314 -6.55 -3.04 2.68
N TRP A 315 -5.33 -3.46 2.98
CA TRP A 315 -4.53 -2.87 4.05
C TRP A 315 -3.52 -1.93 3.39
N THR A 316 -3.28 -0.77 4.00
CA THR A 316 -2.22 0.16 3.57
C THR A 316 -1.57 0.80 4.79
N ASP A 317 -0.43 1.44 4.55
CA ASP A 317 0.35 2.11 5.58
C ASP A 317 -0.37 3.31 6.25
N VAL A 318 -1.59 3.68 5.83
CA VAL A 318 -2.47 4.60 6.58
C VAL A 318 -2.66 4.15 8.03
N ALA A 319 -2.66 2.83 8.27
CA ALA A 319 -2.73 2.24 9.61
C ALA A 319 -1.57 2.67 10.51
N ARG A 320 -0.37 2.91 9.95
CA ARG A 320 0.80 3.36 10.72
C ARG A 320 0.66 4.79 11.24
N PHE A 321 -0.03 5.64 10.48
CA PHE A 321 -0.39 7.00 10.89
C PHE A 321 -1.55 6.98 11.89
N SER A 322 -2.58 6.17 11.62
CA SER A 322 -3.73 6.00 12.51
C SER A 322 -3.33 5.51 13.91
N ALA A 323 -2.40 4.54 13.99
CA ALA A 323 -1.84 4.05 15.26
C ALA A 323 -1.10 5.12 16.08
N ARG A 324 -0.75 6.25 15.47
CA ARG A 324 -0.11 7.42 16.11
C ARG A 324 -1.11 8.56 16.39
N GLY A 325 -2.40 8.32 16.16
CA GLY A 325 -3.45 9.32 16.35
C GLY A 325 -3.54 10.35 15.22
N ILE A 326 -2.92 10.08 14.07
CA ILE A 326 -3.00 10.94 12.88
C ILE A 326 -4.08 10.37 11.97
N PRO A 327 -5.21 11.08 11.73
CA PRO A 327 -6.21 10.67 10.76
C PRO A 327 -5.58 10.56 9.37
N ALA A 328 -5.88 9.50 8.64
CA ALA A 328 -5.22 9.19 7.37
C ALA A 328 -6.20 8.63 6.33
N VAL A 329 -6.00 9.01 5.07
CA VAL A 329 -6.79 8.54 3.92
C VAL A 329 -5.87 8.08 2.80
N ASN A 330 -6.42 7.28 1.90
CA ASN A 330 -5.81 6.93 0.63
C ASN A 330 -6.41 7.85 -0.45
N PHE A 331 -5.57 8.39 -1.31
CA PHE A 331 -5.97 9.22 -2.43
C PHE A 331 -4.88 9.22 -3.49
N GLY A 332 -5.17 8.62 -4.64
CA GLY A 332 -4.22 8.52 -5.74
C GLY A 332 -4.86 8.10 -7.06
N PRO A 333 -4.13 8.33 -8.16
CA PRO A 333 -4.60 7.94 -9.50
C PRO A 333 -4.56 6.43 -9.70
N GLY A 334 -5.36 5.92 -10.64
CA GLY A 334 -5.34 4.51 -11.03
C GLY A 334 -6.43 3.67 -10.39
N ASP A 335 -6.85 2.63 -11.11
CA ASP A 335 -7.85 1.66 -10.65
C ASP A 335 -7.24 0.71 -9.62
N PRO A 336 -7.73 0.65 -8.36
CA PRO A 336 -7.25 -0.31 -7.39
C PRO A 336 -7.31 -1.76 -7.88
N LEU A 337 -8.23 -2.10 -8.79
CA LEU A 337 -8.34 -3.44 -9.38
C LEU A 337 -7.20 -3.78 -10.36
N LYS A 338 -6.39 -2.80 -10.75
CA LYS A 338 -5.22 -2.95 -11.63
C LYS A 338 -3.90 -2.96 -10.87
N ALA A 339 -3.90 -2.70 -9.56
CA ALA A 339 -2.74 -2.92 -8.72
C ALA A 339 -2.25 -4.37 -8.86
N HIS A 340 -0.93 -4.53 -8.97
CA HIS A 340 -0.21 -5.82 -9.14
C HIS A 340 -0.52 -6.61 -10.41
N ALA A 341 -1.51 -6.21 -11.21
CA ALA A 341 -1.86 -6.88 -12.45
C ALA A 341 -0.72 -6.80 -13.47
N ASP A 342 -0.63 -7.81 -14.35
CA ASP A 342 0.31 -7.81 -15.48
C ASP A 342 0.01 -6.69 -16.48
N ASP A 343 -1.27 -6.31 -16.54
CA ASP A 343 -1.80 -5.31 -17.45
C ASP A 343 -2.03 -3.95 -16.77
N GLU A 344 -1.26 -3.67 -15.72
CA GLU A 344 -1.26 -2.43 -14.96
C GLU A 344 -1.16 -1.22 -15.88
N ARG A 345 -2.14 -0.33 -15.76
CA ARG A 345 -2.23 0.90 -16.54
C ARG A 345 -3.04 1.95 -15.79
N VAL A 346 -2.53 3.17 -15.77
CA VAL A 346 -3.18 4.33 -15.18
C VAL A 346 -3.68 5.26 -16.29
N ALA A 347 -4.87 5.82 -16.10
CA ALA A 347 -5.38 6.80 -17.05
C ALA A 347 -4.70 8.16 -16.83
N LEU A 348 -4.32 8.84 -17.91
CA LEU A 348 -3.53 10.08 -17.81
C LEU A 348 -4.32 11.23 -17.16
N ASP A 349 -5.64 11.24 -17.35
CA ASP A 349 -6.57 12.18 -16.74
C ASP A 349 -6.70 11.96 -15.22
N GLU A 350 -6.56 10.73 -14.72
CA GLU A 350 -6.53 10.45 -13.28
C GLU A 350 -5.27 11.03 -12.62
N ILE A 351 -4.10 10.93 -13.26
CA ILE A 351 -2.85 11.53 -12.76
C ILE A 351 -3.00 13.04 -12.61
N THR A 352 -3.43 13.71 -13.68
CA THR A 352 -3.56 15.18 -13.71
C THR A 352 -4.71 15.67 -12.84
N GLY A 353 -5.80 14.90 -12.72
CA GLY A 353 -6.90 15.18 -11.80
C GLY A 353 -6.47 15.13 -10.34
N CYS A 354 -5.73 14.09 -9.94
CA CYS A 354 -5.21 13.97 -8.57
C CYS A 354 -4.22 15.10 -8.25
N GLU A 355 -3.35 15.46 -9.20
CA GLU A 355 -2.45 16.60 -9.06
C GLU A 355 -3.23 17.91 -8.81
N ALA A 356 -4.23 18.19 -9.64
CA ALA A 356 -5.02 19.42 -9.55
C ALA A 356 -5.77 19.51 -8.20
N ALA A 357 -6.39 18.42 -7.77
CA ALA A 357 -7.13 18.36 -6.51
C ALA A 357 -6.21 18.56 -5.30
N LEU A 358 -5.10 17.83 -5.23
CA LEU A 358 -4.15 17.94 -4.13
C LEU A 358 -3.48 19.33 -4.10
N ARG A 359 -3.16 19.90 -5.27
CA ARG A 359 -2.65 21.28 -5.40
C ARG A 359 -3.65 22.33 -4.92
N SER A 360 -4.91 22.23 -5.32
CA SER A 360 -5.96 23.18 -4.93
C SER A 360 -6.08 23.23 -3.40
N TRP A 361 -6.16 22.06 -2.76
CA TRP A 361 -6.21 21.95 -1.31
C TRP A 361 -4.96 22.49 -0.62
N LEU A 362 -3.76 22.05 -1.04
CA LEU A 362 -2.50 22.47 -0.41
C LEU A 362 -2.14 23.93 -0.65
N SER A 363 -2.67 24.56 -1.71
CA SER A 363 -2.46 26.00 -1.96
C SER A 363 -3.49 26.89 -1.27
N GLY A 364 -4.56 26.32 -0.68
CA GLY A 364 -5.68 27.07 -0.13
C GLY A 364 -6.51 27.80 -1.19
N SER A 365 -6.36 27.42 -2.46
CA SER A 365 -7.16 27.96 -3.56
C SER A 365 -8.48 27.20 -3.58
N SER A 366 -9.53 27.76 -2.99
CA SER A 366 -10.89 27.26 -3.19
C SER A 366 -11.20 27.30 -4.69
N GLY A 367 -11.47 26.13 -5.27
CA GLY A 367 -11.84 25.95 -6.68
C GLY A 367 -13.13 26.66 -7.07
#